data_AF-A0A972FWQ8-F1
#
_entry.id   AF-A0A972FWQ8-F1
#
_cell.length_a   1.000
_cell.length_b   1.000
_cell.length_c   1.000
_cell.angle_alpha   90.00
_cell.angle_beta   90.00
_cell.angle_gamma   90.00
#
_symmetry.space_group_name_H-M   'P 1'
#
loop_
_entity.id
_entity.type
_entity.pdbx_description
1 polymer ?
#
loop_
_entity_poly.entity_id
_entity_poly.type
_entity_poly.pdbx_seq_one_letter_code
_entity_poly.pdbx_strand_id
1 'polypeptide(L)'
;MNLQNVLDFEKFVKGEVKKATEELAGLQDGSRNHLQKLVYTNLVDRFDVMVDKTILDNALHERLLDDALKKLDSPVSEADVLKLLMDGSNIHEVVESRVQNILRDGVLRGRHSNKVSKLFELIGLERNLWTKPRVNISTGKILGSFTPQNNKIPTSVCGYADWLYSRRNSIVHGGGSSKMLDNDIAQLKKLFKSDVAKTTRLSYSALGVTSEFYLGVVKLIKDAEA
;
A
#
# COMPACT_ATOMS: atom_id res chain seq x y z
N MET A 1 -9.48 -16.27 -2.91
CA MET A 1 -8.63 -15.25 -3.56
C MET A 1 -7.18 -15.75 -3.70
N ASN A 2 -6.39 -15.29 -4.67
CA ASN A 2 -4.95 -15.55 -4.73
C ASN A 2 -4.19 -14.63 -3.74
N LEU A 3 -3.52 -15.24 -2.76
CA LEU A 3 -2.82 -14.57 -1.66
C LEU A 3 -1.28 -14.69 -1.74
N GLN A 4 -0.73 -15.19 -2.84
CA GLN A 4 0.71 -15.49 -2.93
C GLN A 4 1.58 -14.27 -2.62
N ASN A 5 1.26 -13.10 -3.18
CA ASN A 5 2.01 -11.86 -2.92
C ASN A 5 1.94 -11.42 -1.45
N VAL A 6 0.80 -11.65 -0.77
CA VAL A 6 0.61 -11.33 0.65
C VAL A 6 1.49 -12.23 1.52
N LEU A 7 1.54 -13.53 1.21
CA LEU A 7 2.36 -14.51 1.92
C LEU A 7 3.86 -14.27 1.70
N ASP A 8 4.26 -13.91 0.48
CA ASP A 8 5.66 -13.61 0.16
C ASP A 8 6.13 -12.32 0.83
N PHE A 9 5.27 -11.30 0.87
CA PHE A 9 5.55 -10.09 1.64
C PHE A 9 5.64 -10.38 3.14
N GLU A 10 4.76 -11.22 3.70
CA GLU A 10 4.84 -11.64 5.12
C GLU A 10 6.18 -12.31 5.43
N LYS A 11 6.62 -13.24 4.58
CA LYS A 11 7.92 -13.92 4.70
C LYS A 11 9.08 -12.93 4.62
N PHE A 12 9.03 -11.99 3.68
CA PHE A 12 10.03 -10.93 3.54
C PHE A 12 10.15 -10.10 4.83
N VAL A 13 9.04 -9.63 5.39
CA VAL A 13 9.06 -8.81 6.62
C VAL A 13 9.60 -9.61 7.81
N LYS A 14 9.13 -10.86 7.99
CA LYS A 14 9.55 -11.70 9.12
C LYS A 14 11.00 -12.19 9.01
N GLY A 15 11.46 -12.47 7.79
CA GLY A 15 12.75 -13.09 7.52
C GLY A 15 13.87 -12.08 7.29
N GLU A 16 13.65 -11.08 6.43
CA GLU A 16 14.70 -10.17 5.97
C GLU A 16 14.69 -8.86 6.75
N VAL A 17 13.53 -8.20 6.87
CA VAL A 17 13.43 -6.86 7.49
C VAL A 17 13.75 -6.92 8.98
N LYS A 18 13.30 -7.97 9.67
CA LYS A 18 13.60 -8.17 11.08
C LYS A 18 15.11 -8.30 11.33
N LYS A 19 15.79 -9.16 10.57
CA LYS A 19 17.25 -9.34 10.66
C LYS A 19 18.00 -8.06 10.33
N ALA A 20 17.62 -7.37 9.26
CA ALA A 20 18.21 -6.09 8.89
C ALA A 20 18.05 -5.05 10.01
N THR A 21 16.89 -5.03 10.69
CA THR A 21 16.67 -4.14 11.83
C THR A 21 17.60 -4.48 13.01
N GLU A 22 17.78 -5.76 13.32
CA GLU A 22 18.69 -6.22 14.38
C GLU A 22 20.16 -5.85 14.07
N GLU A 23 20.61 -6.05 12.83
CA GLU A 23 21.97 -5.69 12.39
C GLU A 23 22.22 -4.18 12.46
N LEU A 24 21.22 -3.35 12.11
CA LEU A 24 21.30 -1.89 12.19
C LEU A 24 21.55 -1.39 13.62
N ALA A 25 21.15 -2.14 14.65
CA ALA A 25 21.38 -1.75 16.05
C ALA A 25 22.88 -1.67 16.41
N GLY A 26 23.72 -2.50 15.77
CA GLY A 26 25.15 -2.60 16.04
C GLY A 26 26.03 -1.60 15.28
N LEU A 27 25.45 -0.76 14.42
CA LEU A 27 26.20 0.13 13.53
C LEU A 27 26.36 1.55 14.07
N GLN A 28 27.46 2.21 13.67
CA GLN A 28 27.70 3.64 13.90
C GLN A 28 26.66 4.53 13.20
N ASP A 29 26.38 5.70 13.78
CA ASP A 29 25.27 6.59 13.42
C ASP A 29 25.19 6.98 11.93
N GLY A 30 26.32 7.25 11.27
CA GLY A 30 26.36 7.65 9.85
C GLY A 30 25.88 6.54 8.92
N SER A 31 26.54 5.38 8.95
CA SER A 31 26.20 4.21 8.15
C SER A 31 24.81 3.67 8.49
N ARG A 32 24.44 3.71 9.78
CA ARG A 32 23.12 3.28 10.26
C ARG A 32 22.00 4.11 9.65
N ASN A 33 22.12 5.44 9.59
CA ASN A 33 21.07 6.30 9.04
C ASN A 33 20.83 6.06 7.53
N HIS A 34 21.90 5.80 6.77
CA HIS A 34 21.78 5.50 5.34
C HIS A 34 21.09 4.14 5.12
N LEU A 35 21.56 3.10 5.81
CA LEU A 35 20.98 1.76 5.70
C LEU A 35 19.53 1.72 6.22
N GLN A 36 19.20 2.43 7.30
CA GLN A 36 17.83 2.58 7.79
C GLN A 36 16.90 3.13 6.70
N LYS A 37 17.34 4.16 5.96
CA LYS A 37 16.57 4.72 4.85
C LYS A 37 16.36 3.67 3.76
N LEU A 38 17.39 2.91 3.39
CA LEU A 38 17.29 1.84 2.38
C LEU A 38 16.32 0.74 2.79
N VAL A 39 16.43 0.24 4.03
CA VAL A 39 15.52 -0.79 4.55
C VAL A 39 14.08 -0.26 4.59
N TYR A 40 13.87 0.98 5.03
CA TYR A 40 12.54 1.60 5.06
C TYR A 40 11.95 1.74 3.66
N THR A 41 12.71 2.29 2.71
CA THR A 41 12.23 2.47 1.32
C THR A 41 11.92 1.12 0.70
N ASN A 42 12.77 0.11 0.89
CA ASN A 42 12.52 -1.24 0.36
C ASN A 42 11.25 -1.87 0.96
N LEU A 43 11.05 -1.73 2.27
CA LEU A 43 9.87 -2.22 2.96
C LEU A 43 8.58 -1.59 2.41
N VAL A 44 8.55 -0.26 2.29
CA VAL A 44 7.38 0.46 1.76
C VAL A 44 7.13 0.12 0.29
N ASP A 45 8.18 0.05 -0.52
CA ASP A 45 8.08 -0.29 -1.96
C ASP A 45 7.55 -1.70 -2.17
N ARG A 46 8.05 -2.68 -1.41
CA ARG A 46 7.54 -4.05 -1.49
C ARG A 46 6.10 -4.17 -0.99
N PHE A 47 5.69 -3.34 -0.03
CA PHE A 47 4.29 -3.28 0.38
C PHE A 47 3.40 -2.73 -0.74
N ASP A 48 3.79 -1.65 -1.41
CA ASP A 48 3.04 -1.09 -2.55
C ASP A 48 2.94 -2.10 -3.71
N VAL A 49 4.05 -2.79 -4.03
CA VAL A 49 4.07 -3.87 -5.04
C VAL A 49 3.17 -5.04 -4.63
N MET A 50 3.16 -5.43 -3.36
CA MET A 50 2.27 -6.47 -2.86
C MET A 50 0.80 -6.08 -3.05
N VAL A 51 0.43 -4.84 -2.72
CA VAL A 51 -0.93 -4.32 -2.92
C VAL A 51 -1.30 -4.36 -4.40
N ASP A 52 -0.45 -3.80 -5.26
CA ASP A 52 -0.69 -3.73 -6.70
C ASP A 52 -0.85 -5.12 -7.32
N LYS A 53 0.07 -6.04 -7.03
CA LYS A 53 0.01 -7.41 -7.56
C LYS A 53 -1.17 -8.19 -7.02
N THR A 54 -1.52 -8.04 -5.74
CA THR A 54 -2.69 -8.73 -5.18
C THR A 54 -3.99 -8.27 -5.85
N ILE A 55 -4.11 -6.97 -6.18
CA ILE A 55 -5.26 -6.46 -6.93
C ILE A 55 -5.28 -7.04 -8.35
N LEU A 56 -4.14 -7.09 -9.04
CA LEU A 56 -4.07 -7.58 -10.43
C LEU A 56 -4.26 -9.09 -10.56
N ASP A 57 -3.66 -9.88 -9.67
CA ASP A 57 -3.79 -11.35 -9.66
C ASP A 57 -5.21 -11.80 -9.30
N ASN A 58 -6.05 -10.88 -8.82
CA ASN A 58 -7.45 -11.10 -8.51
C ASN A 58 -8.38 -10.20 -9.34
N ALA A 59 -7.90 -9.70 -10.49
CA ALA A 59 -8.63 -8.74 -11.33
C ALA A 59 -10.04 -9.23 -11.74
N LEU A 60 -10.22 -10.54 -11.91
CA LEU A 60 -11.49 -11.16 -12.29
C LEU A 60 -12.41 -11.48 -11.09
N HIS A 61 -12.00 -11.15 -9.87
CA HIS A 61 -12.86 -11.29 -8.70
C HIS A 61 -14.07 -10.35 -8.82
N GLU A 62 -15.27 -10.83 -8.49
CA GLU A 62 -16.56 -10.14 -8.69
C GLU A 62 -16.52 -8.65 -8.30
N ARG A 63 -16.04 -8.36 -7.09
CA ARG A 63 -15.93 -6.99 -6.56
C ARG A 63 -15.03 -6.04 -7.37
N LEU A 64 -14.00 -6.56 -8.05
CA LEU A 64 -13.11 -5.76 -8.90
C LEU A 64 -13.60 -5.73 -10.35
N LEU A 65 -14.15 -6.84 -10.80
CA LEU A 65 -14.69 -6.98 -12.15
C LEU A 65 -15.83 -6.00 -12.38
N ASP A 66 -16.80 -5.91 -11.46
CA ASP A 66 -17.92 -4.98 -11.57
C ASP A 66 -17.47 -3.51 -11.68
N ASP A 67 -16.46 -3.13 -10.92
CA ASP A 67 -15.88 -1.79 -10.93
C ASP A 67 -15.11 -1.50 -12.22
N ALA A 68 -14.43 -2.51 -12.78
CA ALA A 68 -13.75 -2.38 -14.07
C ALA A 68 -14.75 -2.32 -15.23
N LEU A 69 -15.81 -3.14 -15.19
CA LEU A 69 -16.89 -3.17 -16.18
C LEU A 69 -17.68 -1.85 -16.22
N LYS A 70 -17.92 -1.19 -15.08
CA LYS A 70 -18.53 0.15 -15.05
C LYS A 70 -17.69 1.22 -15.75
N LYS A 71 -16.38 1.01 -15.89
CA LYS A 71 -15.47 1.95 -16.58
C LYS A 71 -15.28 1.60 -18.05
N LEU A 72 -15.85 0.49 -18.52
CA LEU A 72 -15.89 0.10 -19.93
C LEU A 72 -16.98 0.87 -20.69
N ASP A 73 -16.92 2.20 -20.67
CA ASP A 73 -17.59 3.06 -21.66
C ASP A 73 -16.79 3.14 -22.98
N SER A 74 -15.66 2.42 -23.05
CA SER A 74 -14.77 2.44 -24.22
C SER A 74 -15.29 1.47 -25.29
N PRO A 75 -15.52 1.93 -26.55
CA PRO A 75 -15.87 1.03 -27.63
C PRO A 75 -14.79 -0.04 -27.80
N VAL A 76 -15.22 -1.29 -27.99
CA VAL A 76 -14.31 -2.42 -28.28
C VAL A 76 -13.59 -2.09 -29.59
N SER A 77 -12.26 -2.06 -29.58
CA SER A 77 -11.50 -1.75 -30.79
C SER A 77 -11.52 -2.94 -31.75
N GLU A 78 -11.34 -2.68 -33.05
CA GLU A 78 -11.21 -3.74 -34.07
C GLU A 78 -10.04 -4.69 -33.75
N ALA A 79 -8.96 -4.17 -33.14
CA ALA A 79 -7.84 -4.98 -32.66
C ALA A 79 -8.22 -5.92 -31.51
N ASP A 80 -9.14 -5.53 -30.63
CA ASP A 80 -9.65 -6.39 -29.56
C ASP A 80 -10.56 -7.49 -30.12
N VAL A 81 -11.38 -7.16 -31.12
CA VAL A 81 -12.21 -8.14 -31.84
C VAL A 81 -11.33 -9.12 -32.60
N LEU A 82 -10.30 -8.64 -33.29
CA LEU A 82 -9.32 -9.48 -33.97
C LEU A 82 -8.57 -10.40 -32.99
N LYS A 83 -8.16 -9.90 -31.80
CA LYS A 83 -7.58 -10.76 -30.75
C LYS A 83 -8.56 -11.83 -30.27
N LEU A 84 -9.82 -11.47 -30.03
CA LEU A 84 -10.85 -12.43 -29.62
C LEU A 84 -11.13 -13.49 -30.70
N LEU A 85 -11.04 -13.13 -31.98
CA LEU A 85 -11.23 -14.03 -33.12
C LEU A 85 -9.99 -14.89 -33.41
N MET A 86 -8.77 -14.36 -33.20
CA MET A 86 -7.50 -15.06 -33.40
C MET A 86 -7.17 -16.01 -32.24
N ASP A 87 -7.42 -15.58 -31.00
CA ASP A 87 -7.16 -16.33 -29.77
C ASP A 87 -8.41 -17.06 -29.28
N GLY A 88 -9.25 -17.59 -30.18
CA GLY A 88 -10.53 -18.24 -29.85
C GLY A 88 -10.43 -19.39 -28.82
N SER A 89 -9.22 -19.87 -28.52
CA SER A 89 -8.93 -20.85 -27.46
C SER A 89 -8.62 -20.23 -26.08
N ASN A 90 -8.40 -18.92 -25.95
CA ASN A 90 -7.92 -18.29 -24.71
C ASN A 90 -8.53 -16.91 -24.40
N ILE A 91 -9.84 -16.77 -24.64
CA ILE A 91 -10.64 -15.57 -24.35
C ILE A 91 -10.45 -15.08 -22.90
N HIS A 92 -10.23 -16.00 -21.95
CA HIS A 92 -9.99 -15.67 -20.55
C HIS A 92 -8.79 -14.73 -20.36
N GLU A 93 -7.65 -15.02 -20.99
CA GLU A 93 -6.43 -14.19 -20.88
C GLU A 93 -6.62 -12.81 -21.49
N VAL A 94 -7.37 -12.72 -22.59
CA VAL A 94 -7.69 -11.43 -23.25
C VAL A 94 -8.55 -10.56 -22.32
N VAL A 95 -9.59 -11.14 -21.71
CA VAL A 95 -10.46 -10.45 -20.75
C VAL A 95 -9.68 -10.04 -19.51
N GLU A 96 -8.90 -10.95 -18.94
CA GLU A 96 -8.06 -10.68 -17.76
C GLU A 96 -7.10 -9.52 -18.01
N SER A 97 -6.36 -9.56 -19.13
CA SER A 97 -5.43 -8.49 -19.51
C SER A 97 -6.13 -7.14 -19.65
N ARG A 98 -7.33 -7.11 -20.24
CA ARG A 98 -8.12 -5.89 -20.39
C ARG A 98 -8.56 -5.33 -19.03
N VAL A 99 -9.08 -6.17 -18.15
CA VAL A 99 -9.49 -5.77 -16.80
C VAL A 99 -8.28 -5.28 -15.99
N GLN A 100 -7.15 -5.99 -16.06
CA GLN A 100 -5.91 -5.58 -15.42
C GLN A 100 -5.44 -4.19 -15.92
N ASN A 101 -5.56 -3.89 -17.21
CA ASN A 101 -5.19 -2.58 -17.76
C ASN A 101 -6.10 -1.46 -17.22
N ILE A 102 -7.40 -1.69 -17.12
CA ILE A 102 -8.35 -0.74 -16.52
C ILE A 102 -7.99 -0.49 -15.05
N LEU A 103 -7.66 -1.54 -14.29
CA LEU A 103 -7.25 -1.43 -12.90
C LEU A 103 -5.90 -0.68 -12.77
N ARG A 104 -4.93 -0.95 -13.65
CA ARG A 104 -3.64 -0.23 -13.71
C ARG A 104 -3.86 1.26 -13.93
N ASP A 105 -4.63 1.62 -14.95
CA ASP A 105 -4.83 3.02 -15.34
C ASP A 105 -5.72 3.80 -14.37
N GLY A 106 -6.65 3.12 -13.71
CA GLY A 106 -7.57 3.73 -12.75
C GLY A 106 -7.10 3.67 -11.30
N VAL A 107 -7.00 2.46 -10.75
CA VAL A 107 -6.74 2.24 -9.32
C VAL A 107 -5.25 2.40 -9.01
N LEU A 108 -4.37 1.74 -9.76
CA LEU A 108 -2.95 1.65 -9.40
C LEU A 108 -2.16 2.93 -9.72
N ARG A 109 -2.68 3.82 -10.58
CA ARG A 109 -2.16 5.19 -10.74
C ARG A 109 -2.59 6.13 -9.61
N GLY A 110 -3.56 5.73 -8.79
CA GLY A 110 -4.05 6.52 -7.68
C GLY A 110 -3.06 6.65 -6.51
N ARG A 111 -3.44 7.44 -5.50
CA ARG A 111 -2.69 7.52 -4.24
C ARG A 111 -2.66 6.16 -3.55
N HIS A 112 -1.63 5.94 -2.74
CA HIS A 112 -1.45 4.68 -2.01
C HIS A 112 -2.63 4.36 -1.08
N SER A 113 -3.24 5.37 -0.43
CA SER A 113 -4.50 5.19 0.32
C SER A 113 -5.64 4.58 -0.50
N ASN A 114 -5.80 4.97 -1.77
CA ASN A 114 -6.83 4.42 -2.67
C ASN A 114 -6.53 2.96 -3.00
N LYS A 115 -5.27 2.63 -3.28
CA LYS A 115 -4.83 1.24 -3.55
C LYS A 115 -5.14 0.34 -2.37
N VAL A 116 -4.77 0.78 -1.16
CA VAL A 116 -5.04 0.04 0.08
C VAL A 116 -6.55 -0.12 0.30
N SER A 117 -7.35 0.94 0.12
CA SER A 117 -8.81 0.81 0.19
C SER A 117 -9.34 -0.25 -0.77
N LYS A 118 -8.89 -0.23 -2.03
CA LYS A 118 -9.33 -1.18 -3.04
C LYS A 118 -8.95 -2.62 -2.70
N LEU A 119 -7.76 -2.84 -2.12
CA LEU A 119 -7.37 -4.15 -1.60
C LEU A 119 -8.29 -4.63 -0.48
N PHE A 120 -8.71 -3.74 0.42
CA PHE A 120 -9.65 -4.11 1.48
C PHE A 120 -11.08 -4.32 0.96
N GLU A 121 -11.51 -3.59 -0.08
CA GLU A 121 -12.77 -3.81 -0.77
C GLU A 121 -12.81 -5.20 -1.42
N LEU A 122 -11.71 -5.62 -2.06
CA LEU A 122 -11.57 -6.95 -2.64
C LEU A 122 -11.90 -8.06 -1.60
N ILE A 123 -11.35 -7.95 -0.38
CA ILE A 123 -11.61 -8.90 0.72
C ILE A 123 -12.87 -8.59 1.56
N GLY A 124 -13.64 -7.56 1.22
CA GLY A 124 -14.93 -7.27 1.87
C GLY A 124 -14.83 -6.62 3.24
N LEU A 125 -13.67 -6.04 3.55
CA LEU A 125 -13.39 -5.33 4.79
C LEU A 125 -13.54 -3.81 4.59
N GLU A 126 -14.70 -3.34 4.18
CA GLU A 126 -14.91 -1.93 3.80
C GLU A 126 -15.08 -0.98 4.99
N ARG A 127 -15.30 -1.51 6.19
CA ARG A 127 -15.80 -0.70 7.31
C ARG A 127 -14.71 0.18 7.94
N ASN A 128 -14.86 1.48 7.69
CA ASN A 128 -14.20 2.59 8.39
C ASN A 128 -12.65 2.64 8.25
N LEU A 129 -12.10 2.24 7.11
CA LEU A 129 -10.65 2.26 6.87
C LEU A 129 -10.08 3.66 6.68
N TRP A 130 -10.90 4.57 6.16
CA TRP A 130 -10.53 5.94 5.80
C TRP A 130 -10.48 6.88 7.00
N THR A 131 -11.46 6.75 7.90
CA THR A 131 -11.75 7.79 8.89
C THR A 131 -11.64 7.31 10.33
N LYS A 132 -11.93 6.03 10.63
CA LYS A 132 -11.90 5.56 12.02
C LYS A 132 -10.47 5.40 12.50
N PRO A 133 -10.09 6.04 13.61
CA PRO A 133 -8.81 5.81 14.25
C PRO A 133 -8.69 4.36 14.73
N ARG A 134 -7.68 3.66 14.22
CA ARG A 134 -7.40 2.24 14.54
C ARG A 134 -5.91 1.96 14.70
N VAL A 135 -5.04 2.79 14.15
CA VAL A 135 -3.59 2.59 14.18
C VAL A 135 -3.00 3.31 15.38
N ASN A 136 -2.34 2.56 16.25
CA ASN A 136 -1.54 3.14 17.32
C ASN A 136 -0.17 3.56 16.76
N ILE A 137 0.06 4.87 16.65
CA ILE A 137 1.26 5.45 16.02
C ILE A 137 2.59 5.06 16.67
N SER A 138 2.60 4.69 17.96
CA SER A 138 3.84 4.35 18.67
C SER A 138 4.24 2.88 18.51
N THR A 139 3.28 2.03 18.15
CA THR A 139 3.51 0.58 18.03
C THR A 139 3.27 0.05 16.62
N GLY A 140 2.52 0.77 15.79
CA GLY A 140 2.09 0.33 14.45
C GLY A 140 0.87 -0.60 14.48
N LYS A 141 0.43 -1.05 15.66
CA LYS A 141 -0.66 -2.01 15.78
C LYS A 141 -1.99 -1.46 15.27
N ILE A 142 -2.71 -2.27 14.52
CA ILE A 142 -4.09 -2.01 14.10
C ILE A 142 -5.05 -2.59 15.15
N LEU A 143 -5.84 -1.73 15.78
CA LEU A 143 -6.77 -2.03 16.86
C LEU A 143 -8.23 -1.90 16.39
N GLY A 144 -9.18 -2.28 17.24
CA GLY A 144 -10.62 -2.06 16.99
C GLY A 144 -11.00 -0.57 17.01
N SER A 145 -10.33 0.20 17.88
CA SER A 145 -10.39 1.65 17.99
C SER A 145 -9.08 2.17 18.62
N PHE A 146 -8.77 3.44 18.39
CA PHE A 146 -7.63 4.13 18.99
C PHE A 146 -8.03 5.57 19.28
N THR A 147 -7.54 6.16 20.38
CA THR A 147 -7.74 7.58 20.66
C THR A 147 -6.53 8.37 20.13
N PRO A 148 -6.69 9.22 19.10
CA PRO A 148 -5.57 10.01 18.57
C PRO A 148 -4.95 10.90 19.64
N GLN A 149 -3.63 10.82 19.79
CA GLN A 149 -2.88 11.66 20.75
C GLN A 149 -2.48 13.02 20.15
N ASN A 150 -2.36 13.09 18.82
CA ASN A 150 -2.09 14.30 18.07
C ASN A 150 -2.66 14.16 16.64
N ASN A 151 -2.69 15.25 15.90
CA ASN A 151 -3.14 15.28 14.50
C ASN A 151 -1.97 15.27 13.51
N LYS A 152 -0.73 15.00 13.93
CA LYS A 152 0.48 15.05 13.09
C LYS A 152 0.69 13.80 12.25
N ILE A 153 0.04 12.70 12.63
CA ILE A 153 0.10 11.42 11.94
C ILE A 153 -1.34 10.90 11.82
N PRO A 154 -1.81 10.52 10.61
CA PRO A 154 -3.12 9.89 10.46
C PRO A 154 -3.20 8.59 11.25
N THR A 155 -4.35 8.31 11.86
CA THR A 155 -4.56 7.12 12.69
C THR A 155 -5.55 6.13 12.09
N SER A 156 -6.11 6.42 10.92
CA SER A 156 -6.88 5.45 10.13
C SER A 156 -5.94 4.53 9.34
N VAL A 157 -6.42 3.36 8.91
CA VAL A 157 -5.57 2.38 8.20
C VAL A 157 -5.09 2.94 6.87
N CYS A 158 -5.98 3.47 6.04
CA CYS A 158 -5.63 4.08 4.76
C CYS A 158 -4.76 5.32 4.94
N GLY A 159 -5.06 6.15 5.95
CA GLY A 159 -4.30 7.37 6.21
C GLY A 159 -2.88 7.08 6.69
N TYR A 160 -2.70 6.11 7.57
CA TYR A 160 -1.39 5.74 8.08
C TYR A 160 -0.53 5.11 6.97
N ALA A 161 -1.11 4.25 6.13
CA ALA A 161 -0.43 3.70 4.96
C ALA A 161 0.03 4.81 3.98
N ASP A 162 -0.85 5.78 3.66
CA ASP A 162 -0.51 6.89 2.77
C ASP A 162 0.58 7.79 3.36
N TRP A 163 0.54 8.02 4.68
CA TRP A 163 1.60 8.74 5.38
C TRP A 163 2.94 8.02 5.31
N LEU A 164 2.97 6.69 5.50
CA LEU A 164 4.20 5.90 5.36
C LEU A 164 4.77 5.98 3.94
N TYR A 165 3.92 5.96 2.93
CA TYR A 165 4.30 6.14 1.52
C TYR A 165 4.83 7.56 1.25
N SER A 166 4.17 8.61 1.75
CA SER A 166 4.66 9.98 1.63
C SER A 166 5.99 10.20 2.37
N ARG A 167 6.23 9.51 3.49
CA ARG A 167 7.55 9.49 4.15
C ARG A 167 8.60 8.84 3.25
N ARG A 168 8.28 7.72 2.58
CA ARG A 168 9.16 7.10 1.59
C ARG A 168 9.49 8.11 0.48
N ASN A 169 8.50 8.81 -0.06
CA ASN A 169 8.73 9.86 -1.06
C ASN A 169 9.66 10.97 -0.54
N SER A 170 9.51 11.39 0.72
CA SER A 170 10.40 12.39 1.32
C SER A 170 11.86 11.91 1.39
N ILE A 171 12.09 10.61 1.64
CA ILE A 171 13.43 10.03 1.69
C ILE A 171 14.06 9.97 0.30
N VAL A 172 13.29 9.54 -0.71
CA VAL A 172 13.78 9.32 -2.08
C VAL A 172 13.88 10.62 -2.88
N HIS A 173 12.92 11.52 -2.73
CA HIS A 173 12.77 12.72 -3.57
C HIS A 173 13.01 14.04 -2.80
N GLY A 174 13.17 14.02 -1.48
CA GLY A 174 13.30 15.22 -0.63
C GLY A 174 14.67 15.90 -0.64
N GLY A 175 15.46 15.74 -1.72
CA GLY A 175 16.71 16.47 -1.94
C GLY A 175 17.75 16.35 -0.81
N GLY A 176 17.87 15.17 -0.19
CA GLY A 176 18.80 14.91 0.92
C GLY A 176 18.34 15.43 2.29
N SER A 177 17.38 16.36 2.34
CA SER A 177 16.82 16.93 3.58
C SER A 177 15.62 16.18 4.16
N SER A 178 15.16 15.12 3.48
CA SER A 178 13.97 14.33 3.86
C SER A 178 12.71 15.19 4.04
N LYS A 179 12.57 16.23 3.20
CA LYS A 179 11.39 17.11 3.14
C LYS A 179 10.22 16.39 2.46
N MET A 180 9.05 16.44 3.07
CA MET A 180 7.81 15.92 2.44
C MET A 180 7.42 16.81 1.26
N LEU A 181 6.88 16.19 0.21
CA LEU A 181 6.38 16.91 -0.95
C LEU A 181 5.14 17.74 -0.57
N ASP A 182 5.05 18.97 -1.08
CA ASP A 182 3.96 19.88 -0.71
C ASP A 182 2.57 19.32 -1.08
N ASN A 183 2.48 18.60 -2.20
CA ASN A 183 1.25 17.90 -2.59
C ASN A 183 0.88 16.79 -1.58
N ASP A 184 1.86 16.03 -1.07
CA ASP A 184 1.58 14.99 -0.08
C ASP A 184 1.06 15.59 1.23
N ILE A 185 1.66 16.69 1.69
CA ILE A 185 1.19 17.43 2.87
C ILE A 185 -0.26 17.91 2.67
N ALA A 186 -0.55 18.52 1.51
CA ALA A 186 -1.87 19.04 1.19
C ALA A 186 -2.93 17.93 1.15
N GLN A 187 -2.62 16.78 0.53
CA GLN A 187 -3.54 15.65 0.43
C GLN A 187 -3.77 14.98 1.79
N LEU A 188 -2.73 14.76 2.60
CA LEU A 188 -2.87 14.19 3.94
C LEU A 188 -3.71 15.08 4.85
N LYS A 189 -3.57 16.41 4.73
CA LYS A 189 -4.43 17.37 5.43
C LYS A 189 -5.87 17.31 4.94
N LYS A 190 -6.09 17.29 3.63
CA LYS A 190 -7.43 17.25 3.01
C LYS A 190 -8.20 15.98 3.37
N LEU A 191 -7.56 14.82 3.21
CA LEU A 191 -8.23 13.51 3.30
C LEU A 191 -8.33 13.01 4.75
N PHE A 192 -7.30 13.26 5.56
CA PHE A 192 -7.18 12.66 6.90
C PHE A 192 -7.12 13.69 8.03
N LYS A 193 -7.30 14.99 7.71
CA LYS A 193 -7.26 16.10 8.69
C LYS A 193 -5.95 16.12 9.49
N SER A 194 -4.84 15.69 8.87
CA SER A 194 -3.55 15.59 9.54
C SER A 194 -2.60 16.72 9.15
N ASP A 195 -2.10 17.46 10.15
CA ASP A 195 -1.10 18.53 9.97
C ASP A 195 0.33 17.97 10.06
N VAL A 196 0.70 17.12 9.10
CA VAL A 196 1.98 16.42 9.07
C VAL A 196 3.19 17.37 9.09
N ALA A 197 4.30 16.90 9.67
CA ALA A 197 5.55 17.67 9.71
C ALA A 197 6.14 17.83 8.29
N LYS A 198 6.72 18.99 7.99
CA LYS A 198 7.35 19.29 6.68
C LYS A 198 8.61 18.47 6.43
N THR A 199 9.30 18.06 7.49
CA THR A 199 10.51 17.25 7.43
C THR A 199 10.30 15.97 8.21
N THR A 200 10.84 14.88 7.70
CA THR A 200 10.76 13.58 8.37
C THR A 200 12.15 13.16 8.83
N ARG A 201 12.22 12.64 10.06
CA ARG A 201 13.39 11.91 10.53
C ARG A 201 12.98 10.45 10.70
N LEU A 202 13.78 9.55 10.16
CA LEU A 202 13.58 8.12 10.37
C LEU A 202 14.32 7.73 11.64
N SER A 203 13.58 7.39 12.70
CA SER A 203 14.17 6.79 13.89
C SER A 203 14.43 5.31 13.66
N TYR A 204 15.35 4.72 14.43
CA TYR A 204 15.56 3.27 14.44
C TYR A 204 14.25 2.49 14.70
N SER A 205 13.46 2.94 15.67
CA SER A 205 12.17 2.35 16.01
C SER A 205 11.13 2.42 14.88
N ALA A 206 11.30 3.32 13.90
CA ALA A 206 10.33 3.48 12.83
C ALA A 206 10.24 2.22 11.95
N LEU A 207 11.34 1.48 11.76
CA LEU A 207 11.32 0.23 10.99
C LEU A 207 10.44 -0.83 11.66
N GLY A 208 10.60 -1.02 12.97
CA GLY A 208 9.78 -1.96 13.74
C GLY A 208 8.30 -1.58 13.74
N VAL A 209 8.00 -0.30 13.97
CA VAL A 209 6.63 0.24 13.96
C VAL A 209 5.97 0.10 12.59
N THR A 210 6.69 0.39 11.51
CA THR A 210 6.19 0.24 10.14
C THR A 210 5.97 -1.24 9.78
N SER A 211 6.89 -2.12 10.19
CA SER A 211 6.76 -3.56 9.99
C SER A 211 5.54 -4.13 10.72
N GLU A 212 5.31 -3.71 11.97
CA GLU A 212 4.14 -4.13 12.75
C GLU A 212 2.83 -3.70 12.09
N PHE A 213 2.77 -2.47 11.56
CA PHE A 213 1.61 -2.01 10.82
C PHE A 213 1.34 -2.88 9.58
N TYR A 214 2.36 -3.13 8.76
CA TYR A 214 2.19 -3.93 7.55
C TYR A 214 1.85 -5.40 7.83
N LEU A 215 2.43 -5.99 8.89
CA LEU A 215 2.01 -7.31 9.37
C LEU A 215 0.56 -7.30 9.90
N GLY A 216 0.12 -6.19 10.51
CA GLY A 216 -1.27 -5.97 10.87
C GLY A 216 -2.21 -5.96 9.67
N VAL A 217 -1.82 -5.31 8.56
CA VAL A 217 -2.58 -5.35 7.30
C VAL A 217 -2.64 -6.76 6.74
N VAL A 218 -1.50 -7.45 6.65
CA VAL A 218 -1.42 -8.86 6.21
C VAL A 218 -2.34 -9.75 7.03
N LYS A 219 -2.35 -9.58 8.36
CA LYS A 219 -3.21 -10.35 9.24
C LYS A 219 -4.69 -10.10 8.93
N LEU A 220 -5.11 -8.84 8.77
CA LEU A 220 -6.49 -8.52 8.41
C LEU A 220 -6.91 -9.15 7.08
N ILE A 221 -6.01 -9.20 6.10
CA ILE A 221 -6.26 -9.85 4.80
C ILE A 221 -6.48 -11.36 4.99
N LYS A 222 -5.61 -12.01 5.75
CA LYS A 222 -5.69 -13.46 5.98
C LYS A 222 -6.90 -13.85 6.82
N ASP A 223 -7.23 -13.06 7.84
CA ASP A 223 -8.38 -13.30 8.71
C ASP A 223 -9.72 -13.11 7.97
N ALA A 224 -9.76 -12.35 6.87
CA ALA A 224 -10.96 -12.15 6.06
C ALA A 224 -11.25 -13.31 5.08
N GLU A 225 -10.24 -14.11 4.74
CA GLU A 225 -10.35 -15.26 3.82
C GLU A 225 -10.45 -16.61 4.54
N ALA A 226 -10.31 -16.63 5.87
CA ALA A 226 -10.44 -17.82 6.72
C ALA A 226 -11.90 -18.03 7.14
#